data_AF-A0A1S9IA34-F1
#
_entry.id   AF-A0A1S9IA34-F1
#
_cell.length_a   1.000
_cell.length_b   1.000
_cell.length_c   1.000
_cell.angle_alpha   90.00
_cell.angle_beta   90.00
_cell.angle_gamma   90.00
#
_symmetry.space_group_name_H-M   'P 1'
#
loop_
_entity.id
_entity.type
_entity.pdbx_description
1 polymer ?
#
loop_
_entity_poly.entity_id
_entity_poly.type
_entity_poly.pdbx_seq_one_letter_code
_entity_poly.pdbx_strand_id
1 'polypeptide(L)'
;MKSKSWILWGIGAVCLIAVGIIRLIDKKYLNGGIFIVLGVLYIVFSVINYKFATKASNTTLSEEELEHLNNELRELIKEDKSTDAIKKYRIATGADLIQAKEYVDSLIKEQTK
;
A
#
# COMPACT_ATOMS: atom_id res chain seq x y z
N MET A 1 3.06 7.06 -26.75
CA MET A 1 4.26 7.25 -25.92
C MET A 1 3.80 7.31 -24.45
N LYS A 2 3.83 6.20 -23.70
CA LYS A 2 3.48 6.14 -22.26
C LYS A 2 4.59 6.86 -21.47
N SER A 3 4.54 8.18 -21.37
CA SER A 3 5.50 8.92 -20.55
C SER A 3 5.27 8.57 -19.08
N LYS A 4 6.35 8.24 -18.37
CA LYS A 4 6.39 7.98 -16.93
C LYS A 4 5.92 9.24 -16.20
N SER A 5 4.62 9.34 -15.95
CA SER A 5 3.94 10.43 -15.24
C SER A 5 4.53 10.73 -13.85
N TRP A 6 5.37 9.82 -13.34
CA TRP A 6 6.08 9.95 -12.06
C TRP A 6 7.25 10.95 -12.10
N ILE A 7 7.82 11.25 -13.27
CA ILE A 7 8.92 12.23 -13.41
C ILE A 7 8.40 13.67 -13.27
N LEU A 8 7.14 13.91 -13.66
CA LEU A 8 6.52 15.24 -13.58
C LEU A 8 6.29 15.69 -12.12
N TRP A 9 6.04 14.73 -11.23
CA TRP A 9 5.87 14.98 -9.79
C TRP A 9 7.19 15.35 -9.09
N GLY A 10 8.35 14.94 -9.63
CA GLY A 10 9.66 15.31 -9.09
C GLY A 10 10.08 16.74 -9.41
N ILE A 11 9.75 17.22 -10.61
CA ILE A 11 10.07 18.58 -11.07
C ILE A 11 9.35 19.64 -10.22
N GLY A 12 8.11 19.38 -9.82
CA GLY A 12 7.35 20.27 -8.93
C GLY A 12 7.99 20.45 -7.56
N ALA A 13 8.54 19.38 -6.98
CA ALA A 13 9.19 19.43 -5.67
C ALA A 13 10.49 20.26 -5.70
N VAL A 14 11.28 20.12 -6.78
CA VAL A 14 12.51 20.90 -6.98
C VAL A 14 12.21 22.40 -7.12
N CYS A 15 11.13 22.76 -7.83
CA CYS A 15 10.70 24.15 -7.95
C CYS A 15 10.25 24.77 -6.62
N LEU A 16 9.55 24.02 -5.77
CA LEU A 16 9.12 24.49 -4.45
C LEU A 16 10.30 24.75 -3.51
N ILE A 17 11.34 23.92 -3.58
CA ILE A 17 12.58 24.09 -2.81
C ILE A 17 13.34 25.35 -3.28
N ALA A 18 13.44 25.56 -4.59
CA ALA A 18 14.08 26.75 -5.16
C ALA A 18 13.38 28.07 -4.75
N VAL A 19 12.04 28.11 -4.80
CA VAL A 19 11.25 29.27 -4.34
C VAL A 19 11.41 29.50 -2.83
N GLY A 20 11.47 28.44 -2.03
CA GLY A 20 11.71 28.53 -0.59
C GLY A 20 13.05 29.18 -0.25
N ILE A 21 14.11 28.84 -0.99
CA ILE A 21 15.46 29.39 -0.81
C ILE A 21 15.50 30.88 -1.18
N ILE A 22 14.89 31.28 -2.30
CA ILE A 22 14.81 32.70 -2.73
C ILE A 22 14.07 33.54 -1.67
N ARG A 23 12.96 33.03 -1.12
CA ARG A 23 12.18 33.72 -0.08
C ARG A 23 12.91 33.85 1.25
N LEU A 24 13.91 33.00 1.51
CA LEU A 24 14.74 33.04 2.71
C LEU A 24 15.76 34.19 2.66
N ILE A 25 16.25 34.53 1.47
CA ILE A 25 17.19 35.65 1.21
C ILE A 25 16.48 36.99 1.42
N ASP A 26 15.19 37.08 1.11
CA ASP A 26 14.34 38.28 1.26
C ASP A 26 13.93 38.62 2.72
N LYS A 27 14.55 38.00 3.74
CA LYS A 27 14.18 38.10 5.17
C LYS A 27 12.72 37.71 5.51
N LYS A 28 12.01 37.03 4.60
CA LYS A 28 10.62 36.55 4.80
C LYS A 28 10.60 35.07 5.25
N TYR A 29 11.28 34.81 6.37
CA TYR A 29 11.60 33.48 6.89
C TYR A 29 10.39 32.57 7.14
N LEU A 30 9.28 33.11 7.62
CA LEU A 30 8.07 32.33 7.95
C LEU A 30 7.47 31.63 6.72
N ASN A 31 7.48 32.31 5.57
CA ASN A 31 6.93 31.76 4.34
C ASN A 31 7.90 30.80 3.66
N GLY A 32 9.21 31.01 3.75
CA GLY A 32 10.22 30.09 3.19
C GLY A 32 10.25 28.74 3.90
N GLY A 33 10.16 28.74 5.24
CA GLY A 33 10.15 27.52 6.05
C GLY A 33 8.99 26.58 5.73
N ILE A 34 7.79 27.13 5.47
CA ILE A 34 6.61 26.32 5.13
C ILE A 34 6.83 25.50 3.84
N PHE A 35 7.49 26.06 2.83
CA PHE A 35 7.74 25.39 1.55
C PHE A 35 8.78 24.28 1.68
N ILE A 36 9.79 24.46 2.54
CA ILE A 36 10.78 23.42 2.83
C ILE A 36 10.13 22.25 3.54
N VAL A 37 9.29 22.51 4.55
CA VAL A 37 8.57 21.47 5.29
C VAL A 37 7.63 20.69 4.37
N LEU A 38 6.88 21.38 3.50
CA LEU A 38 6.01 20.73 2.52
C LEU A 38 6.80 19.88 1.51
N GLY A 39 7.96 20.36 1.04
CA GLY A 39 8.83 19.60 0.14
C GLY A 39 9.36 18.32 0.79
N VAL A 40 9.80 18.39 2.04
CA VAL A 40 10.26 17.22 2.81
C VAL A 40 9.10 16.24 3.05
N LEU A 41 7.94 16.74 3.46
CA LEU A 41 6.75 15.91 3.68
C LEU A 41 6.34 15.14 2.43
N TYR A 42 6.42 15.79 1.27
CA TYR A 42 6.11 15.18 -0.01
C TYR A 42 7.08 14.04 -0.39
N ILE A 43 8.38 14.22 -0.13
CA ILE A 43 9.39 13.16 -0.36
C ILE A 43 9.09 11.95 0.54
N VAL A 44 8.79 12.17 1.82
CA VAL A 44 8.42 11.09 2.75
C VAL A 44 7.16 10.36 2.26
N PHE A 45 6.13 11.09 1.86
CA PHE A 45 4.90 10.52 1.31
C PHE A 45 5.16 9.66 0.05
N SER A 46 6.05 10.12 -0.82
CA SER A 46 6.45 9.40 -2.04
C SER A 46 7.17 8.08 -1.71
N VAL A 47 8.08 8.09 -0.73
CA VAL A 47 8.78 6.87 -0.27
C VAL A 47 7.81 5.86 0.34
N ILE A 48 6.83 6.32 1.12
CA ILE A 48 5.79 5.46 1.70
C ILE A 48 4.96 4.80 0.59
N ASN A 49 4.50 5.58 -0.39
CA ASN A 49 3.71 5.04 -1.52
C ASN A 49 4.51 4.07 -2.39
N TYR A 50 5.79 4.33 -2.65
CA TYR A 50 6.64 3.40 -3.37
C TYR A 50 6.84 2.08 -2.62
N LYS A 51 7.05 2.15 -1.29
CA LYS A 51 7.16 0.96 -0.44
C LYS A 51 5.84 0.18 -0.36
N PHE A 52 4.70 0.87 -0.36
CA PHE A 52 3.39 0.23 -0.38
C PHE A 52 3.12 -0.49 -1.71
N ALA A 53 3.42 0.16 -2.83
CA ALA A 53 3.28 -0.43 -4.16
C ALA A 53 4.19 -1.65 -4.38
N THR A 54 5.40 -1.65 -3.80
CA THR A 54 6.31 -2.80 -3.85
C THR A 54 5.97 -3.89 -2.83
N LYS A 55 5.42 -3.55 -1.66
CA LYS A 55 4.88 -4.54 -0.72
C LYS A 55 3.69 -5.30 -1.33
N ALA A 56 2.86 -4.63 -2.11
CA ALA A 56 1.76 -5.27 -2.85
C ALA A 56 2.24 -6.29 -3.90
N SER A 57 3.47 -6.16 -4.43
CA SER A 57 4.05 -7.14 -5.37
C SER A 57 4.93 -8.22 -4.72
N ASN A 58 5.19 -8.11 -3.40
CA ASN A 58 6.01 -9.08 -2.66
C ASN A 58 5.16 -10.02 -1.78
N THR A 59 3.84 -9.80 -1.69
CA THR A 59 2.87 -10.79 -1.21
C THR A 59 2.26 -11.53 -2.40
N THR A 60 3.10 -11.99 -3.32
CA THR A 60 2.64 -12.82 -4.43
C THR A 60 2.98 -14.25 -4.06
N LEU A 61 2.08 -14.88 -3.29
CA LEU A 61 1.96 -16.34 -3.31
C LEU A 61 1.93 -16.76 -4.78
N SER A 62 2.70 -17.78 -5.15
CA SER A 62 2.57 -18.34 -6.49
C SER A 62 1.12 -18.79 -6.72
N GLU A 63 0.67 -18.86 -7.98
CA GLU A 63 -0.69 -19.32 -8.27
C GLU A 63 -0.97 -20.69 -7.63
N GLU A 64 0.04 -21.58 -7.59
CA GLU A 64 -0.01 -22.89 -6.95
C GLU A 64 -0.13 -22.79 -5.41
N GLU A 65 0.63 -21.92 -4.76
CA GLU A 65 0.56 -21.74 -3.30
C GLU A 65 -0.78 -21.11 -2.88
N LEU A 66 -1.33 -20.22 -3.71
CA LEU A 66 -2.62 -19.59 -3.48
C LEU A 66 -3.77 -20.60 -3.66
N GLU A 67 -3.67 -21.48 -4.66
CA GLU A 67 -4.65 -22.56 -4.85
C GLU A 67 -4.60 -23.57 -3.69
N HIS A 68 -3.41 -23.97 -3.27
CA HIS A 68 -3.24 -24.85 -2.10
C HIS A 68 -3.83 -24.22 -0.84
N LEU A 69 -3.49 -22.96 -0.56
CA LEU A 69 -4.05 -22.22 0.57
C LEU A 69 -5.58 -22.16 0.49
N ASN A 70 -6.15 -21.90 -0.69
CA ASN A 70 -7.59 -21.86 -0.87
C ASN A 70 -8.26 -23.19 -0.59
N ASN A 71 -7.66 -24.30 -1.00
CA ASN A 71 -8.19 -25.63 -0.70
C ASN A 71 -8.24 -25.86 0.82
N GLU A 72 -7.17 -25.54 1.55
CA GLU A 72 -7.13 -25.64 3.01
C GLU A 72 -8.16 -24.72 3.69
N LEU A 73 -8.33 -23.48 3.20
CA LEU A 73 -9.34 -22.56 3.72
C LEU A 73 -10.75 -23.11 3.50
N ARG A 74 -11.02 -23.70 2.33
CA ARG A 74 -12.30 -24.33 2.01
C ARG A 74 -12.58 -25.54 2.90
N GLU A 75 -11.58 -26.33 3.25
CA GLU A 75 -11.70 -27.42 4.23
C GLU A 75 -12.06 -26.89 5.62
N LEU A 76 -11.35 -25.87 6.10
CA LEU A 76 -11.64 -25.24 7.40
C LEU A 76 -13.05 -24.64 7.44
N ILE A 77 -13.52 -24.04 6.34
CA ILE A 77 -14.88 -23.51 6.21
C ILE A 77 -15.91 -24.64 6.31
N LYS A 78 -15.69 -25.78 5.66
CA LYS A 78 -16.58 -26.95 5.73
C LYS A 78 -16.67 -27.54 7.13
N GLU A 79 -15.61 -27.42 7.91
CA GLU A 79 -15.57 -27.83 9.32
C GLU A 79 -16.17 -26.78 10.29
N ASP A 80 -16.79 -25.71 9.77
CA ASP A 80 -17.32 -24.56 10.55
C ASP A 80 -16.23 -23.80 11.35
N LYS A 81 -14.96 -23.94 10.94
CA LYS A 81 -13.77 -23.31 11.55
C LYS A 81 -13.37 -22.03 10.84
N SER A 82 -14.34 -21.15 10.58
CA SER A 82 -14.16 -19.90 9.84
C SER A 82 -13.13 -18.96 10.50
N THR A 83 -13.04 -18.96 11.83
CA THR A 83 -12.05 -18.17 12.58
C THR A 83 -10.62 -18.65 12.36
N ASP A 84 -10.40 -19.95 12.20
CA ASP A 84 -9.08 -20.52 11.92
C ASP A 84 -8.70 -20.32 10.45
N ALA A 85 -9.66 -20.36 9.54
CA ALA A 85 -9.46 -19.96 8.14
C ALA A 85 -8.96 -18.51 8.04
N ILE A 86 -9.59 -17.57 8.76
CA ILE A 86 -9.16 -16.17 8.81
C ILE A 86 -7.72 -16.06 9.33
N LYS A 87 -7.38 -16.74 10.44
CA LYS A 87 -6.01 -16.72 10.98
C LYS A 87 -4.99 -17.26 9.97
N LYS A 88 -5.31 -18.37 9.31
CA LYS A 88 -4.41 -19.03 8.36
C LYS A 88 -4.12 -18.14 7.15
N TYR A 89 -5.16 -17.52 6.58
CA TYR A 89 -5.00 -16.55 5.49
C TYR A 89 -4.14 -15.35 5.92
N ARG A 90 -4.31 -14.82 7.14
CA ARG A 90 -3.49 -13.71 7.66
C ARG A 90 -2.02 -14.09 7.82
N ILE A 91 -1.72 -15.30 8.28
CA ILE A 91 -0.33 -15.76 8.44
C ILE A 91 0.33 -15.95 7.07
N ALA A 92 -0.38 -16.54 6.12
CA ALA A 92 0.14 -16.82 4.78
C ALA A 92 0.33 -15.55 3.93
N THR A 93 -0.57 -14.58 4.02
CA THR A 93 -0.58 -13.37 3.18
C THR A 93 -0.08 -12.11 3.90
N GLY A 94 -0.01 -12.12 5.23
CA GLY A 94 0.20 -10.91 6.01
C GLY A 94 -0.96 -9.90 5.92
N ALA A 95 -2.14 -10.34 5.48
CA ALA A 95 -3.33 -9.50 5.37
C ALA A 95 -3.83 -9.01 6.73
N ASP A 96 -4.46 -7.83 6.72
CA ASP A 96 -5.15 -7.31 7.89
C ASP A 96 -6.39 -8.15 8.22
N LEU A 97 -6.88 -8.05 9.46
CA LEU A 97 -8.05 -8.81 9.91
C LEU A 97 -9.28 -8.56 9.05
N ILE A 98 -9.52 -7.31 8.63
CA ILE A 98 -10.68 -6.98 7.78
C ILE A 98 -10.55 -7.65 6.41
N GLN A 99 -9.39 -7.52 5.77
CA GLN A 99 -9.13 -8.10 4.45
C GLN A 99 -9.24 -9.63 4.47
N ALA A 100 -8.72 -10.27 5.53
CA ALA A 100 -8.80 -11.71 5.69
C ALA A 100 -10.24 -12.20 5.90
N LYS A 101 -11.03 -11.45 6.67
CA LYS A 101 -12.44 -11.75 6.87
C LYS A 101 -13.21 -11.63 5.56
N GLU A 102 -13.06 -10.52 4.83
CA GLU A 102 -13.74 -10.31 3.55
C GLU A 102 -13.41 -11.42 2.54
N TYR A 103 -12.15 -11.88 2.52
CA TYR A 103 -11.73 -12.98 1.65
C TYR A 103 -12.40 -14.30 2.03
N VAL A 104 -12.37 -14.69 3.31
CA VAL A 104 -13.00 -15.93 3.78
C VAL A 104 -14.52 -15.88 3.58
N ASP A 105 -15.16 -14.74 3.84
CA ASP A 105 -16.59 -14.53 3.60
C ASP A 105 -16.94 -14.69 2.11
N SER A 106 -16.07 -14.25 1.19
CA SER A 106 -16.24 -14.46 -0.25
C SER A 106 -16.16 -15.95 -0.63
N LEU A 107 -15.24 -16.70 -0.04
CA LEU A 107 -15.11 -18.15 -0.27
C LEU A 107 -16.33 -18.92 0.25
N ILE A 108 -16.89 -18.52 1.39
CA ILE A 108 -18.13 -19.09 1.95
C ILE A 108 -19.29 -18.87 0.97
N LYS A 109 -19.41 -17.65 0.43
CA LYS A 109 -20.46 -17.29 -0.52
C LYS A 109 -20.36 -18.06 -1.84
N GLU A 110 -19.15 -18.37 -2.30
CA GLU A 110 -18.94 -19.23 -3.47
C GLU A 110 -19.35 -20.68 -3.23
N GLN A 111 -19.13 -21.22 -2.03
CA GLN A 111 -19.50 -22.62 -1.71
C GLN A 111 -21.00 -22.82 -1.48
N THR A 112 -21.74 -21.74 -1.23
CA THR A 112 -23.19 -21.77 -0.97
C THR A 112 -24.02 -21.50 -2.23
N LYS A 113 -23.37 -21.36 -3.39
CA LYS A 113 -24.01 -21.18 -4.70
C LYS A 113 -24.05 -22.49 -5.48
#